data_AF-A0A5J9TW58-F1
#
_entry.id   AF-A0A5J9TW58-F1
#
_cell.length_a   1.000
_cell.length_b   1.000
_cell.length_c   1.000
_cell.angle_alpha   90.00
_cell.angle_beta   90.00
_cell.angle_gamma   90.00
#
_symmetry.space_group_name_H-M   'P 1'
#
loop_
_entity.id
_entity.type
_entity.pdbx_description
1 polymer ?
#
loop_
_entity_poly.entity_id
_entity_poly.type
_entity_poly.pdbx_seq_one_letter_code
_entity_poly.pdbx_strand_id
1 'polypeptide(L)' 'MTKQKIGIRVSLSCEKSRSKAMALVARTDGVISVGITGDGKDRLEVVGDGVDTVCLVQAHL' A
#
# COMPACT_ATOMS: atom_id res chain seq x y z
N MET A 1 1.52 19.49 9.91
CA MET A 1 1.73 18.41 8.92
C MET A 1 1.82 17.12 9.71
N THR A 2 0.90 16.18 9.48
CA THR A 2 0.72 14.99 10.34
C THR A 2 0.82 13.77 9.46
N LYS A 3 2.00 13.13 9.48
CA LYS A 3 2.23 11.90 8.73
C LYS A 3 1.39 10.77 9.31
N GLN A 4 0.64 10.10 8.45
CA GLN A 4 -0.16 8.94 8.78
C GLN A 4 0.55 7.68 8.30
N LYS A 5 0.57 6.65 9.15
CA LYS A 5 1.07 5.32 8.80
C LYS A 5 -0.14 4.39 8.70
N ILE A 6 -0.39 3.85 7.51
CA ILE A 6 -1.49 2.95 7.19
C ILE A 6 -0.91 1.56 6.89
N GLY A 7 -1.37 0.55 7.62
CA GLY A 7 -1.05 -0.85 7.35
C GLY A 7 -2.22 -1.52 6.64
N ILE A 8 -2.05 -1.90 5.39
CA ILE A 8 -3.05 -2.61 4.59
C ILE A 8 -2.62 -4.08 4.48
N ARG A 9 -3.47 -5.00 4.90
CA ARG A 9 -3.22 -6.43 4.68
C ARG A 9 -3.78 -6.82 3.32
N VAL A 10 -2.94 -7.40 2.48
CA VAL A 10 -3.30 -7.80 1.13
C VAL A 10 -2.93 -9.25 0.86
N SER A 11 -3.92 -10.02 0.45
CA SER A 11 -3.80 -11.42 0.05
C SER A 11 -3.19 -11.56 -1.36
N LEU A 12 -1.94 -11.13 -1.55
CA LEU A 12 -1.31 -11.17 -2.88
C LEU A 12 -0.69 -12.54 -3.10
N SER A 13 -1.46 -13.45 -3.71
CA SER A 13 -1.05 -14.83 -3.95
C SER A 13 0.09 -14.98 -4.98
N CYS A 14 0.50 -13.90 -5.65
CA CYS A 14 1.54 -13.91 -6.70
C CYS A 14 2.47 -12.68 -6.60
N GLU A 15 3.78 -12.86 -6.88
CA GLU A 15 4.76 -11.75 -6.93
C GLU A 15 4.40 -10.64 -7.93
N LYS A 16 3.87 -10.98 -9.10
CA LYS A 16 3.42 -9.98 -10.08
C LYS A 16 2.30 -9.08 -9.50
N SER A 17 1.37 -9.66 -8.75
CA SER A 17 0.31 -8.90 -8.08
C SER A 17 0.87 -8.03 -6.96
N ARG A 18 1.89 -8.52 -6.23
CA ARG A 18 2.62 -7.72 -5.22
C ARG A 18 3.27 -6.47 -5.80
N SER A 19 4.05 -6.62 -6.87
CA SER A 19 4.72 -5.46 -7.50
C SER A 19 3.72 -4.48 -8.10
N LYS A 20 2.62 -4.97 -8.69
CA LYS A 20 1.54 -4.11 -9.20
C LYS A 20 0.84 -3.35 -8.08
N ALA A 21 0.45 -4.03 -7.00
CA ALA A 21 -0.14 -3.44 -5.82
C ALA A 21 0.74 -2.32 -5.25
N MET A 22 2.02 -2.63 -5.04
CA MET A 22 2.98 -1.66 -4.50
C MET A 22 3.13 -0.45 -5.43
N ALA A 23 3.22 -0.65 -6.74
CA ALA A 23 3.30 0.45 -7.71
C ALA A 23 2.02 1.30 -7.74
N LEU A 24 0.85 0.68 -7.56
CA LEU A 24 -0.44 1.37 -7.52
C LEU A 24 -0.56 2.24 -6.27
N VAL A 25 -0.15 1.68 -5.14
CA VAL A 25 -0.15 2.35 -3.85
C VAL A 25 0.86 3.49 -3.83
N ALA A 26 2.06 3.28 -4.37
CA ALA A 26 3.07 4.33 -4.53
C ALA A 26 2.64 5.47 -5.46
N ARG A 27 1.68 5.23 -6.35
CA ARG A 27 1.09 6.25 -7.24
C ARG A 27 -0.08 7.02 -6.61
N THR A 28 -0.51 6.66 -5.40
CA THR A 28 -1.62 7.36 -4.73
C THR A 28 -1.16 8.72 -4.22
N ASP A 29 -1.99 9.74 -4.42
CA ASP A 29 -1.72 11.09 -3.92
C ASP A 29 -1.62 11.10 -2.38
N GLY A 30 -0.61 11.83 -1.90
CA GLY A 30 -0.29 11.91 -0.47
C GLY A 30 0.63 10.81 0.04
N VAL A 31 0.93 9.77 -0.75
CA VAL A 31 1.86 8.71 -0.35
C VAL A 31 3.30 9.20 -0.41
N ILE A 32 4.01 9.05 0.71
CA ILE A 32 5.42 9.43 0.89
C ILE A 32 6.31 8.19 0.85
N SER A 33 5.83 7.05 1.37
CA SER A 33 6.60 5.81 1.40
C SER A 33 5.68 4.60 1.38
N VAL A 34 6.15 3.52 0.75
CA VAL A 34 5.47 2.22 0.72
C VAL A 34 6.49 1.14 1.01
N GLY A 35 6.14 0.20 1.86
CA GLY A 35 6.92 -1.00 2.17
C GLY A 35 6.04 -2.24 2.16
N ILE A 36 6.62 -3.38 1.78
CA ILE A 36 5.98 -4.68 1.93
C ILE A 36 6.54 -5.33 3.20
N THR A 37 5.67 -5.74 4.12
CA THR A 37 6.02 -6.36 5.40
C THR A 37 5.23 -7.66 5.60
N GLY A 38 5.60 -8.42 6.63
CA GLY A 38 5.04 -9.74 6.93
C GLY A 38 5.83 -10.88 6.29
N ASP A 39 5.96 -12.00 7.01
CA ASP A 39 6.66 -13.21 6.56
C ASP A 39 6.23 -13.69 5.17
N GLY A 40 4.93 -13.51 4.83
CA GLY A 40 4.36 -13.88 3.54
C GLY A 40 4.38 -12.77 2.48
N LYS A 41 5.00 -11.61 2.78
CA LYS A 41 4.88 -10.38 1.98
C LYS A 41 3.41 -10.04 1.70
N ASP A 42 2.59 -10.16 2.74
CA ASP A 42 1.13 -10.03 2.73
C ASP A 42 0.63 -8.77 3.45
N ARG A 43 1.53 -7.94 3.99
CA ARG A 43 1.21 -6.62 4.49
C ARG A 43 1.89 -5.55 3.65
N LEU A 44 1.17 -4.47 3.41
CA LEU A 44 1.65 -3.27 2.78
C LEU A 44 1.60 -2.15 3.81
N GLU A 45 2.74 -1.60 4.17
CA GLU A 45 2.83 -0.39 5.00
C GLU A 45 2.95 0.82 4.08
N VAL A 46 2.07 1.78 4.28
CA VAL A 46 2.02 3.03 3.53
C VAL A 46 2.19 4.16 4.53
N VAL A 47 3.10 5.09 4.23
CA VAL A 47 3.28 6.32 5.00
C VAL A 47 2.93 7.47 4.07
N GLY A 48 2.08 8.37 4.52
CA GLY A 48 1.76 9.56 3.75
C GLY A 48 1.04 10.63 4.54
N ASP A 49 0.83 11.78 3.92
CA ASP A 49 0.17 12.96 4.50
C ASP A 49 -1.03 13.28 3.58
N GLY A 50 -2.25 13.24 4.13
CA GLY A 50 -3.48 13.41 3.32
C GLY A 50 -3.84 12.23 2.41
N VAL A 51 -3.33 11.02 2.70
CA VAL A 51 -3.57 9.82 1.89
C VAL A 51 -5.05 9.40 1.92
N ASP A 52 -5.64 9.24 0.73
CA ASP A 52 -6.97 8.65 0.59
C ASP A 52 -6.91 7.12 0.60
N THR A 53 -7.20 6.54 1.77
CA THR A 53 -7.13 5.10 2.00
C THR A 53 -8.19 4.31 1.23
N VAL A 54 -9.30 4.94 0.83
CA VAL A 54 -10.39 4.25 0.11
C VAL A 54 -9.94 3.93 -1.31
N CYS A 55 -9.28 4.87 -1.98
CA CYS A 55 -8.74 4.67 -3.32
C CYS A 55 -7.60 3.63 -3.33
N LEU A 56 -6.81 3.59 -2.26
CA LEU A 56 -5.73 2.61 -2.06
C LEU A 56 -6.21 1.15 -2.02
N VAL A 57 -7.35 0.89 -1.38
CA VAL A 57 -7.90 -0.48 -1.23
C VAL A 57 -8.75 -0.88 -2.43
N GLN A 58 -9.33 0.09 -3.15
CA GLN A 58 -10.22 -0.17 -4.28
C GLN A 58 -9.50 -0.59 -5.57
N ALA A 59 -8.18 -0.41 -5.64
CA ALA A 59 -7.38 -0.85 -6.76
C ALA A 59 -7.22 -2.38 -6.75
N HIS A 60 -8.26 -3.09 -7.19
CA HIS A 60 -8.36 -4.54 -7.45
C HIS A 60 -7.04 -5.31 -7.22
N LEU A 61 -6.83 -5.74 -5.96
CA LEU A 61 -5.68 -6.54 -5.52
C LEU A 61 -5.92 -8.02 -5.79
#